data_AF-A0A7W2EDD6-F1
#
_entry.id   AF-A0A7W2EDD6-F1
#
_cell.length_a   1.000
_cell.length_b   1.000
_cell.length_c   1.000
_cell.angle_alpha   90.00
_cell.angle_beta   90.00
_cell.angle_gamma   90.00
#
_symmetry.space_group_name_H-M   'P 1'
#
loop_
_entity.id
_entity.type
_entity.pdbx_description
1 polymer ?
#
loop_
_entity_poly.entity_id
_entity_poly.type
_entity_poly.pdbx_seq_one_letter_code
_entity_poly.pdbx_strand_id
1 'polypeptide(L)'
;MNLRLLDYRPELEFLEAPGGAGLAGGDELTLAARLLELHGGAQLDRFIDAMVRGGGAPAPLAESLKRAARQVLPLHGWPGSPLIESLRRRGKSDPIARAARIFGVELEGLSPEDKEFELAQRFVRFAREAIRLAADASRPAGAAAALAEAARSHAPGLLHCAAGRMGRWQRQGDRIVVYDC
;
A
#
# COMPACT_ATOMS: atom_id res chain seq x y z
N MET A 1 -35.17 43.84 18.82
CA MET A 1 -34.73 42.46 18.48
C MET A 1 -33.60 42.55 17.46
N ASN A 2 -32.38 42.20 17.85
CA ASN A 2 -31.20 42.26 16.97
C ASN A 2 -31.13 40.99 16.09
N LEU A 3 -31.41 41.14 14.80
CA LEU A 3 -31.21 40.15 13.74
C LEU A 3 -29.70 40.07 13.37
N ARG A 4 -28.84 39.70 14.31
CA ARG A 4 -27.37 39.65 14.12
C ARG A 4 -26.75 38.24 14.22
N LEU A 5 -27.58 37.21 14.15
CA LEU A 5 -27.17 35.80 14.31
C LEU A 5 -27.42 34.93 13.07
N LEU A 6 -27.81 35.51 11.94
CA LEU A 6 -28.08 34.78 10.68
C LEU A 6 -27.06 35.03 9.56
N ASP A 7 -26.06 35.87 9.79
CA ASP A 7 -24.96 36.08 8.83
C ASP A 7 -23.76 35.15 9.09
N TYR A 8 -23.94 34.07 9.86
CA TYR A 8 -23.03 32.94 9.78
C TYR A 8 -23.40 32.12 8.54
N ARG A 9 -22.97 32.63 7.38
CA ARG A 9 -22.70 31.79 6.23
C ARG A 9 -21.28 31.27 6.45
N PRO A 10 -21.06 29.99 6.81
CA PRO A 10 -19.74 29.43 6.62
C PRO A 10 -19.47 29.59 5.13
N GLU A 11 -18.57 30.49 4.77
CA GLU A 11 -17.81 30.31 3.55
C GLU A 11 -17.13 28.96 3.77
N LEU A 12 -17.78 27.91 3.27
CA LEU A 12 -17.06 26.77 2.78
C LEU A 12 -16.12 27.39 1.75
N GLU A 13 -14.96 27.85 2.21
CA GLU A 13 -13.71 27.55 1.55
C GLU A 13 -13.79 26.05 1.30
N PHE A 14 -14.48 25.71 0.20
CA PHE A 14 -14.17 24.56 -0.61
C PHE A 14 -12.68 24.65 -0.67
N LEU A 15 -11.99 23.81 0.12
CA LEU A 15 -10.61 23.52 -0.13
C LEU A 15 -10.60 23.28 -1.63
N GLU A 16 -10.04 24.23 -2.38
CA GLU A 16 -9.66 24.01 -3.74
C GLU A 16 -8.75 22.81 -3.63
N ALA A 17 -9.33 21.62 -3.81
CA ALA A 17 -8.59 20.39 -3.82
C ALA A 17 -7.50 20.68 -4.85
N PRO A 18 -6.21 20.66 -4.48
CA PRO A 18 -5.14 20.97 -5.41
C PRO A 18 -5.12 19.89 -6.49
N GLY A 19 -6.02 20.05 -7.46
CA GLY A 19 -6.21 19.23 -8.64
C GLY A 19 -5.06 19.55 -9.57
N GLY A 20 -3.90 18.96 -9.29
CA GLY A 20 -2.73 19.16 -10.13
C GLY A 20 -1.38 19.11 -9.42
N ALA A 21 -1.31 18.82 -8.11
CA ALA A 21 -0.04 18.35 -7.57
C ALA A 21 0.25 16.99 -8.21
N GLY A 22 1.18 16.96 -9.17
CA GLY A 22 1.67 15.72 -9.76
C GLY A 22 1.94 14.71 -8.65
N LEU A 23 1.64 13.44 -8.89
CA LEU A 23 1.71 12.35 -7.90
C LEU A 23 3.01 12.27 -7.09
N ALA A 24 4.07 12.95 -7.55
CA ALA A 24 5.35 13.14 -6.86
C ALA A 24 5.29 14.06 -5.61
N GLY A 25 4.43 15.08 -5.59
CA GLY A 25 4.42 16.14 -4.58
C GLY A 25 3.18 16.22 -3.70
N GLY A 26 2.21 15.34 -3.89
CA GLY A 26 1.00 15.30 -3.07
C GLY A 26 1.29 14.89 -1.62
N ASP A 27 0.49 15.42 -0.69
CA ASP A 27 0.46 14.97 0.70
C ASP A 27 0.05 13.49 0.78
N GLU A 28 0.52 12.78 1.81
CA GLU A 28 0.21 11.37 2.05
C GLU A 28 -1.30 11.14 2.17
N LEU A 29 -2.02 12.05 2.84
CA LEU A 29 -3.48 11.97 2.99
C LEU A 29 -4.19 12.02 1.64
N THR A 30 -3.80 12.94 0.75
CA THR A 30 -4.37 13.06 -0.59
C THR A 30 -4.09 11.82 -1.44
N LEU A 31 -2.87 11.29 -1.38
CA LEU A 31 -2.49 10.08 -2.10
C LEU A 31 -3.25 8.84 -1.59
N ALA A 32 -3.49 8.75 -0.28
CA ALA A 32 -4.27 7.68 0.32
C ALA A 32 -5.74 7.74 -0.09
N ALA A 33 -6.36 8.93 -0.05
CA ALA A 33 -7.72 9.12 -0.53
C ALA A 33 -7.85 8.73 -2.01
N ARG A 34 -6.93 9.21 -2.85
CA ARG A 34 -6.90 8.87 -4.29
C ARG A 34 -6.70 7.37 -4.55
N LEU A 35 -5.96 6.67 -3.69
CA LEU A 35 -5.77 5.22 -3.80
C LEU A 35 -7.08 4.46 -3.59
N LEU A 36 -7.92 4.92 -2.65
CA LEU A 36 -9.24 4.33 -2.41
C LEU A 36 -10.23 4.58 -3.54
N GLU A 37 -10.08 5.69 -4.27
CA GLU A 37 -10.91 6.02 -5.45
C GLU A 37 -10.59 5.18 -6.70
N LEU A 38 -9.56 4.33 -6.68
CA LEU A 38 -9.18 3.55 -7.87
C LEU A 38 -10.17 2.41 -8.14
N HIS A 39 -10.59 2.26 -9.40
CA HIS A 39 -11.53 1.22 -9.85
C HIS A 39 -10.86 0.21 -10.80
N GLY A 40 -10.02 -0.67 -10.26
CA GLY A 40 -9.46 -1.84 -10.96
C GLY A 40 -7.92 -1.89 -10.95
N GLY A 41 -7.39 -3.09 -11.22
CA GLY A 41 -5.94 -3.35 -11.18
C GLY A 41 -5.14 -2.48 -12.14
N ALA A 42 -5.71 -2.16 -13.31
CA ALA A 42 -5.09 -1.28 -14.28
C ALA A 42 -4.94 0.17 -13.77
N GLN A 43 -5.87 0.65 -12.94
CA GLN A 43 -5.77 1.99 -12.35
C GLN A 43 -4.72 2.01 -11.23
N LEU A 44 -4.66 0.96 -10.41
CA LEU A 44 -3.63 0.76 -9.41
C LEU A 44 -2.22 0.71 -10.02
N ASP A 45 -2.04 -0.09 -11.08
CA ASP A 45 -0.75 -0.22 -11.75
C ASP A 45 -0.29 1.14 -12.32
N ARG A 46 -1.19 1.90 -12.98
CA ARG A 46 -0.90 3.25 -13.49
C ARG A 46 -0.58 4.25 -12.38
N PHE A 47 -1.28 4.17 -11.25
CA PHE A 47 -1.03 5.02 -10.08
C PHE A 47 0.38 4.79 -9.53
N ILE A 48 0.77 3.53 -9.34
CA ILE A 48 2.11 3.15 -8.86
C ILE A 48 3.18 3.57 -9.88
N ASP A 49 2.95 3.34 -11.18
CA ASP A 49 3.89 3.74 -12.24
C ASP A 49 4.11 5.26 -12.26
N ALA A 50 3.06 6.04 -11.98
CA ALA A 50 3.17 7.49 -11.93
C ALA A 50 3.85 7.98 -10.64
N MET A 51 3.65 7.31 -9.50
CA MET A 51 4.41 7.60 -8.27
C MET A 51 5.91 7.34 -8.45
N VAL A 52 6.28 6.16 -8.98
CA VAL A 52 7.68 5.76 -9.16
C VAL A 52 8.39 6.71 -10.13
N ARG A 53 7.76 7.00 -11.27
CA ARG A 53 8.30 7.97 -12.24
C ARG A 53 8.41 9.37 -11.65
N GLY A 54 7.37 9.81 -10.93
CA GLY A 54 7.34 11.13 -10.31
C GLY A 54 8.42 11.32 -9.25
N GLY A 55 8.76 10.27 -8.51
CA GLY A 55 9.84 10.28 -7.52
C GLY A 55 11.24 9.98 -8.06
N GLY A 56 11.41 9.81 -9.38
CA GLY A 56 12.72 9.55 -9.98
C GLY A 56 13.31 8.17 -9.68
N ALA A 57 12.50 7.22 -9.20
CA ALA A 57 12.97 5.88 -8.88
C ALA A 57 13.02 4.98 -10.13
N PRO A 58 13.90 3.96 -10.14
CA PRO A 58 14.07 3.08 -11.29
C PRO A 58 12.84 2.20 -11.53
N ALA A 59 12.52 1.95 -12.81
CA ALA A 59 11.33 1.20 -13.24
C ALA A 59 11.13 -0.19 -12.57
N PRO A 60 12.16 -1.00 -12.27
CA PRO A 60 11.99 -2.27 -11.56
C PRO A 60 11.34 -2.15 -10.17
N LEU A 61 11.40 -0.97 -9.55
CA LEU A 61 10.71 -0.71 -8.29
C LEU A 61 9.19 -0.76 -8.46
N ALA A 62 8.67 -0.27 -9.59
CA ALA A 62 7.23 -0.22 -9.85
C ALA A 62 6.61 -1.62 -9.82
N GLU A 63 7.25 -2.61 -10.46
CA GLU A 63 6.77 -4.00 -10.45
C GLU A 63 6.78 -4.60 -9.05
N SER A 64 7.79 -4.27 -8.25
CA SER A 64 7.89 -4.77 -6.88
C SER A 64 6.83 -4.14 -5.98
N LEU A 65 6.55 -2.84 -6.14
CA LEU A 65 5.47 -2.14 -5.45
C LEU A 65 4.08 -2.65 -5.87
N LYS A 66 3.85 -2.92 -7.16
CA LYS A 66 2.60 -3.54 -7.65
C LYS A 66 2.35 -4.89 -7.00
N ARG A 67 3.40 -5.72 -6.88
CA ARG A 67 3.32 -7.01 -6.18
C ARG A 67 3.02 -6.85 -4.70
N ALA A 68 3.64 -5.87 -4.03
CA ALA A 68 3.35 -5.56 -2.63
C ALA A 68 1.90 -5.07 -2.46
N ALA A 69 1.46 -4.15 -3.30
CA ALA A 69 0.09 -3.62 -3.30
C ALA A 69 -0.95 -4.73 -3.38
N ARG A 70 -0.76 -5.70 -4.30
CA ARG A 70 -1.68 -6.85 -4.46
C ARG A 70 -1.74 -7.79 -3.26
N GLN A 71 -0.72 -7.79 -2.39
CA GLN A 71 -0.72 -8.58 -1.16
C GLN A 71 -1.38 -7.87 0.02
N VAL A 72 -1.43 -6.54 -0.04
CA VAL A 72 -1.69 -5.65 1.08
C VAL A 72 -3.03 -4.92 0.96
N LEU A 73 -3.46 -4.63 -0.27
CA LEU A 73 -4.67 -3.89 -0.57
C LEU A 73 -5.72 -4.83 -1.19
N PRO A 74 -6.40 -5.66 -0.39
CA PRO A 74 -7.69 -6.20 -0.76
C PRO A 74 -8.72 -5.07 -0.63
N LEU A 75 -8.72 -4.15 -1.59
CA LEU A 75 -9.66 -3.02 -1.64
C LEU A 75 -11.10 -3.58 -1.66
N HIS A 76 -11.87 -3.38 -0.58
CA HIS A 76 -13.30 -3.66 -0.62
C HIS A 76 -13.92 -2.53 -1.45
N GLY A 77 -14.61 -2.87 -2.53
CA GLY A 77 -15.22 -1.86 -3.40
C GLY A 77 -14.94 -2.01 -4.88
N TRP A 78 -14.19 -3.01 -5.34
CA TRP A 78 -14.18 -3.36 -6.77
C TRP A 78 -15.37 -4.25 -7.14
N PRO A 79 -16.41 -3.72 -7.81
CA PRO A 79 -17.40 -4.58 -8.43
C PRO A 79 -16.69 -5.48 -9.45
N GLY A 80 -16.80 -6.80 -9.27
CA GLY A 80 -16.31 -7.78 -10.23
C GLY A 80 -14.87 -8.26 -10.04
N SER A 81 -14.23 -8.10 -8.88
CA SER A 81 -12.95 -8.79 -8.62
C SER A 81 -13.18 -10.27 -8.29
N PRO A 82 -12.85 -11.24 -9.18
CA PRO A 82 -13.01 -12.67 -8.90
C PRO A 82 -12.15 -13.14 -7.71
N LEU A 83 -11.13 -12.36 -7.33
CA LEU A 83 -10.30 -12.61 -6.17
C LEU A 83 -11.08 -12.36 -4.86
N ILE A 84 -11.90 -11.31 -4.79
CA ILE A 84 -12.69 -10.98 -3.59
C ILE A 84 -13.79 -12.02 -3.39
N GLU A 85 -14.50 -12.37 -4.46
CA GLU A 85 -15.57 -13.37 -4.37
C GLU A 85 -15.02 -14.77 -4.05
N SER A 86 -13.81 -15.11 -4.51
CA SER A 86 -13.13 -16.35 -4.12
C SER A 86 -12.57 -16.32 -2.69
N LEU A 87 -12.07 -15.18 -2.19
CA LEU A 87 -11.64 -15.03 -0.80
C LEU A 87 -12.82 -15.09 0.18
N ARG A 88 -13.93 -14.42 -0.17
CA ARG A 88 -15.20 -14.44 0.59
C ARG A 88 -15.81 -15.84 0.65
N ARG A 89 -15.83 -16.57 -0.48
CA ARG A 89 -16.33 -17.97 -0.52
C ARG A 89 -15.42 -18.98 0.15
N ARG A 90 -14.12 -18.68 0.32
CA ARG A 90 -13.14 -19.64 0.85
C ARG A 90 -13.02 -19.62 2.37
N GLY A 91 -13.73 -18.74 3.09
CA GLY A 91 -13.74 -18.72 4.56
C GLY A 91 -12.35 -18.58 5.19
N LYS A 92 -11.37 -18.05 4.45
CA LYS A 92 -9.97 -17.95 4.89
C LYS A 92 -9.62 -16.49 5.14
N SER A 93 -9.43 -16.17 6.43
CA SER A 93 -8.83 -14.96 7.01
C SER A 93 -9.32 -13.62 6.47
N ASP A 94 -9.85 -12.80 7.37
CA ASP A 94 -10.23 -11.41 7.09
C ASP A 94 -9.09 -10.67 6.34
N PRO A 95 -9.33 -10.22 5.11
CA PRO A 95 -8.34 -9.54 4.29
C PRO A 95 -7.79 -8.27 4.94
N ILE A 96 -8.63 -7.54 5.70
CA ILE A 96 -8.22 -6.36 6.46
C ILE A 96 -7.28 -6.76 7.59
N ALA A 97 -7.62 -7.79 8.36
CA ALA A 97 -6.76 -8.30 9.44
C ALA A 97 -5.41 -8.80 8.93
N ARG A 98 -5.35 -9.36 7.71
CA ARG A 98 -4.08 -9.73 7.07
C ARG A 98 -3.24 -8.50 6.73
N ALA A 99 -3.83 -7.48 6.13
CA ALA A 99 -3.14 -6.24 5.79
C ALA A 99 -2.64 -5.52 7.05
N ALA A 100 -3.46 -5.50 8.10
CA ALA A 100 -3.11 -4.97 9.42
C ALA A 100 -1.84 -5.64 9.98
N ARG A 101 -1.79 -6.99 9.94
CA ARG A 101 -0.60 -7.76 10.34
C ARG A 101 0.63 -7.46 9.50
N ILE A 102 0.45 -7.21 8.19
CA ILE A 102 1.58 -6.86 7.30
C ILE A 102 2.21 -5.53 7.71
N PHE A 103 1.39 -4.54 8.02
CA PHE A 103 1.84 -3.22 8.45
C PHE A 103 2.14 -3.12 9.95
N GLY A 104 1.76 -4.13 10.74
CA GLY A 104 1.89 -4.10 12.20
C GLY A 104 1.02 -3.03 12.84
N VAL A 105 -0.20 -2.83 12.32
CA VAL A 105 -1.16 -1.84 12.83
C VAL A 105 -2.35 -2.54 13.44
N GLU A 106 -2.85 -1.98 14.54
CA GLU A 106 -4.09 -2.39 15.16
C GLU A 106 -5.23 -1.56 14.58
N LEU A 107 -6.28 -2.24 14.16
CA LEU A 107 -7.45 -1.65 13.50
C LEU A 107 -8.73 -1.80 14.35
N GLU A 108 -8.57 -2.14 15.62
CA GLU A 108 -9.69 -2.33 16.54
C GLU A 108 -10.44 -1.01 16.79
N GLY A 109 -11.76 -1.10 16.91
CA GLY A 109 -12.61 0.07 17.18
C GLY A 109 -12.83 1.03 15.99
N LEU A 110 -12.13 0.86 14.87
CA LEU A 110 -12.33 1.66 13.66
C LEU A 110 -13.52 1.17 12.82
N SER A 111 -14.18 2.10 12.14
CA SER A 111 -15.17 1.78 11.10
C SER A 111 -14.51 1.03 9.93
N PRO A 112 -15.25 0.25 9.13
CA PRO A 112 -14.71 -0.39 7.94
C PRO A 112 -13.98 0.58 7.00
N GLU A 113 -14.55 1.77 6.79
CA GLU A 113 -14.01 2.81 5.91
C GLU A 113 -12.70 3.39 6.47
N ASP A 114 -12.66 3.67 7.78
CA ASP A 114 -11.45 4.20 8.44
C ASP A 114 -10.30 3.19 8.41
N LYS A 115 -10.61 1.90 8.52
CA LYS A 115 -9.61 0.82 8.41
C LYS A 115 -8.96 0.82 7.04
N GLU A 116 -9.74 0.99 5.98
CA GLU A 116 -9.21 1.03 4.62
C GLU A 116 -8.36 2.27 4.39
N PHE A 117 -8.78 3.41 4.92
CA PHE A 117 -8.02 4.65 4.84
C PHE A 117 -6.68 4.56 5.57
N GLU A 118 -6.65 4.02 6.78
CA GLU A 118 -5.41 3.81 7.54
C GLU A 118 -4.46 2.88 6.75
N LEU A 119 -4.96 1.77 6.21
CA LEU A 119 -4.16 0.85 5.39
C LEU A 119 -3.64 1.52 4.11
N ALA A 120 -4.45 2.35 3.44
CA ALA A 120 -4.05 3.11 2.27
C ALA A 120 -2.93 4.11 2.63
N GLN A 121 -3.05 4.82 3.74
CA GLN A 121 -2.02 5.75 4.22
C GLN A 121 -0.71 5.03 4.53
N ARG A 122 -0.77 3.88 5.20
CA ARG A 122 0.40 3.03 5.48
C ARG A 122 1.08 2.56 4.19
N PHE A 123 0.30 2.14 3.20
CA PHE A 123 0.84 1.75 1.90
C PHE A 123 1.55 2.92 1.19
N VAL A 124 0.92 4.10 1.15
CA VAL A 124 1.51 5.29 0.54
C VAL A 124 2.82 5.67 1.22
N ARG A 125 2.85 5.68 2.55
CA ARG A 125 4.06 5.97 3.33
C ARG A 125 5.19 4.98 3.01
N PHE A 126 4.88 3.69 3.01
CA PHE A 126 5.82 2.64 2.61
C PHE A 126 6.35 2.84 1.18
N ALA A 127 5.46 3.10 0.22
CA ALA A 127 5.82 3.27 -1.18
C ALA A 127 6.70 4.51 -1.40
N ARG A 128 6.38 5.64 -0.75
CA ARG A 128 7.18 6.87 -0.81
C ARG A 128 8.57 6.66 -0.27
N GLU A 129 8.71 5.97 0.86
CA GLU A 129 10.03 5.68 1.42
C GLU A 129 10.84 4.76 0.51
N ALA A 130 10.22 3.73 -0.06
CA ALA A 130 10.88 2.85 -1.03
C ALA A 130 11.36 3.62 -2.28
N ILE A 131 10.54 4.56 -2.78
CA ILE A 131 10.88 5.43 -3.91
C ILE A 131 12.03 6.36 -3.54
N ARG A 132 11.97 7.02 -2.39
CA ARG A 132 13.02 7.92 -1.89
C ARG A 132 14.36 7.19 -1.77
N LEU A 133 14.36 6.01 -1.18
CA LEU A 133 15.56 5.18 -1.01
C LEU A 133 16.11 4.67 -2.35
N ALA A 134 15.25 4.35 -3.32
CA ALA A 134 15.68 3.86 -4.63
C ALA A 134 16.11 4.96 -5.59
N ALA A 135 15.62 6.19 -5.41
CA ALA A 135 16.03 7.36 -6.18
C ALA A 135 17.35 7.96 -5.67
N ASP A 136 17.76 7.62 -4.45
CA ASP A 136 19.01 8.08 -3.86
C ASP A 136 20.23 7.43 -4.54
N ALA A 137 20.82 8.14 -5.50
CA ALA A 137 21.99 7.71 -6.26
C ALA A 137 23.25 7.53 -5.40
N SER A 138 23.28 8.04 -4.17
CA SER A 138 24.40 7.81 -3.24
C SER A 138 24.41 6.40 -2.66
N ARG A 139 23.29 5.67 -2.78
CA ARG A 139 23.17 4.30 -2.30
C ARG A 139 23.46 3.33 -3.43
N PRO A 140 24.43 2.40 -3.27
CA PRO A 140 24.67 1.35 -4.26
C PRO A 140 23.56 0.28 -4.27
N ALA A 141 22.56 0.41 -3.40
CA ALA A 141 21.52 -0.55 -3.15
C ALA A 141 20.42 -0.43 -4.22
N GLY A 142 20.29 -1.45 -5.09
CA GLY A 142 19.25 -1.48 -6.13
C GLY A 142 17.82 -1.54 -5.57
N ALA A 143 16.83 -1.41 -6.45
CA ALA A 143 15.40 -1.30 -6.12
C ALA A 143 14.88 -2.32 -5.08
N ALA A 144 15.38 -3.56 -5.11
CA ALA A 144 15.00 -4.61 -4.17
C ALA A 144 15.47 -4.32 -2.72
N ALA A 145 16.66 -3.76 -2.55
CA ALA A 145 17.21 -3.42 -1.26
C ALA A 145 16.51 -2.18 -0.66
N ALA A 146 16.22 -1.17 -1.49
CA ALA A 146 15.41 -0.01 -1.09
C ALA A 146 14.00 -0.44 -0.61
N LEU A 147 13.35 -1.36 -1.33
CA LEU A 147 12.05 -1.89 -0.94
C LEU A 147 12.12 -2.69 0.37
N ALA A 148 13.12 -3.54 0.54
CA ALA A 148 13.32 -4.32 1.76
C ALA A 148 13.58 -3.40 2.97
N GLU A 149 14.30 -2.31 2.78
CA GLU A 149 14.56 -1.32 3.82
C GLU A 149 13.30 -0.53 4.20
N ALA A 150 12.54 -0.04 3.23
CA ALA A 150 11.24 0.57 3.49
C ALA A 150 10.28 -0.41 4.20
N ALA A 151 10.32 -1.70 3.84
CA ALA A 151 9.48 -2.73 4.43
C ALA A 151 9.83 -2.98 5.90
N ARG A 152 11.12 -2.94 6.28
CA ARG A 152 11.54 -3.06 7.69
C ARG A 152 10.89 -2.00 8.57
N SER A 153 10.77 -0.78 8.08
CA SER A 153 10.24 0.35 8.86
C SER A 153 8.72 0.45 8.84
N HIS A 154 8.10 0.17 7.69
CA HIS A 154 6.67 0.47 7.49
C HIS A 154 5.78 -0.75 7.30
N ALA A 155 6.32 -1.88 6.85
CA ALA A 155 5.55 -3.07 6.49
C ALA A 155 6.31 -4.37 6.82
N PRO A 156 6.64 -4.62 8.09
CA PRO A 156 7.55 -5.70 8.49
C PRO A 156 7.02 -7.08 8.10
N GLY A 157 5.70 -7.28 8.06
CA GLY A 157 5.10 -8.55 7.65
C GLY A 157 5.31 -8.90 6.17
N LEU A 158 5.66 -7.94 5.30
CA LEU A 158 6.01 -8.23 3.90
C LEU A 158 7.29 -9.08 3.79
N LEU A 159 8.25 -8.85 4.69
CA LEU A 159 9.51 -9.58 4.71
C LEU A 159 9.30 -11.06 5.05
N HIS A 160 8.36 -11.32 5.96
CA HIS A 160 8.00 -12.67 6.39
C HIS A 160 7.25 -13.44 5.28
N CYS A 161 6.40 -12.76 4.50
CA CYS A 161 5.73 -13.37 3.35
C CYS A 161 6.69 -13.70 2.20
N ALA A 162 7.74 -12.90 2.00
CA ALA A 162 8.77 -13.18 0.99
C ALA A 162 9.67 -14.36 1.38
N ALA A 163 9.97 -14.52 2.67
CA ALA A 163 10.74 -15.64 3.20
C ALA A 163 9.95 -16.96 3.22
N GLY A 164 8.63 -16.91 3.45
CA GLY A 164 7.78 -18.09 3.68
C GLY A 164 7.41 -18.94 2.46
N ARG A 165 8.07 -18.80 1.30
CA ARG A 165 7.78 -19.61 0.09
C ARG A 165 8.98 -20.34 -0.51
N MET A 166 10.12 -20.31 0.18
CA MET A 166 11.26 -21.15 -0.16
C MET A 166 11.43 -22.17 0.95
N GLY A 167 10.73 -23.32 0.83
CA GLY A 167 11.07 -24.48 1.64
C GLY A 167 12.56 -24.76 1.45
N ARG A 168 13.32 -24.61 2.53
CA ARG A 168 14.77 -24.84 2.47
C ARG A 168 14.95 -26.34 2.37
N TRP A 169 15.19 -26.85 1.16
CA TRP A 169 15.61 -28.22 0.96
C TRP A 169 17.12 -28.24 0.74
N GLN A 170 17.81 -29.13 1.42
CA GLN A 170 19.24 -29.33 1.26
C GLN A 170 19.51 -30.79 0.96
N ARG A 171 20.36 -31.03 -0.03
CA ARG A 171 20.84 -32.37 -0.33
C ARG A 171 22.02 -32.69 0.59
N GLN A 172 21.87 -33.73 1.40
CA GLN A 172 22.92 -34.27 2.25
C GLN A 172 23.28 -35.68 1.76
N GLY A 173 24.28 -35.73 0.86
CA GLY A 173 24.66 -36.97 0.18
C GLY A 173 23.53 -37.50 -0.70
N ASP A 174 23.01 -38.68 -0.35
CA ASP A 174 21.89 -39.35 -1.03
C ASP A 174 20.51 -38.82 -0.58
N ARG A 175 20.42 -38.15 0.58
CA ARG A 175 19.12 -37.75 1.14
C ARG A 175 18.81 -36.28 0.89
N ILE A 176 17.54 -35.98 0.58
CA ILE A 176 17.00 -34.61 0.58
C ILE A 176 16.34 -34.37 1.94
N VAL A 177 16.80 -33.32 2.64
CA VAL A 177 16.23 -32.87 3.92
C VAL A 177 15.50 -31.56 3.67
N VAL A 178 14.20 -31.54 3.95
CA VAL A 178 13.34 -30.36 3.86
C VAL A 178 13.22 -29.77 5.27
N TYR A 179 13.72 -28.55 5.47
CA TYR A 179 13.82 -27.93 6.79
C TYR A 179 12.58 -27.13 7.21
N ASP A 180 11.74 -26.71 6.26
CA ASP A 180 10.52 -25.95 6.54
C ASP A 180 9.41 -26.34 5.55
N CYS A 181 8.25 -26.69 6.10
CA CYS A 181 6.99 -26.98 5.40
C CYS A 181 6.00 -25.85 5.64
#